data_AF-A0A7C2YYS1-F1
#
_entry.id   AF-A0A7C2YYS1-F1
#
_cell.length_a   1.000
_cell.length_b   1.000
_cell.length_c   1.000
_cell.angle_alpha   90.00
_cell.angle_beta   90.00
_cell.angle_gamma   90.00
#
_symmetry.space_group_name_H-M   'P 1'
#
loop_
_entity.id
_entity.type
_entity.pdbx_description
1 polymer ?
#
loop_
_entity_poly.entity_id
_entity_poly.type
_entity_poly.pdbx_seq_one_letter_code
_entity_poly.pdbx_strand_id
1 'polypeptide(L)'
;MHDYVDVDYEVVSWNPLVMRVVTDDEELTITGYPVILKVMKVNNKYSVWVNVIVSTRTNKPRPGPLCTPTMFNARPAGIKEVNVVKDGSLTLRLSTEGTMSIIIKPTNISVYPDYRDQFGSHV
;
A
#
# COMPACT_ATOMS: atom_id res chain seq x y z
N MET A 1 -2.05 23.13 22.82
CA MET A 1 -1.83 23.19 21.36
C MET A 1 -0.40 22.71 21.15
N HIS A 2 -0.19 21.59 20.45
CA HIS A 2 1.17 21.16 20.13
C HIS A 2 1.62 21.92 18.89
N ASP A 3 2.68 22.71 19.02
CA ASP A 3 3.30 23.39 17.89
C ASP A 3 3.94 22.32 17.00
N TYR A 4 3.34 22.09 15.85
CA TYR A 4 3.94 21.31 14.79
C TYR A 4 4.44 22.25 13.70
N VAL A 5 5.58 21.91 13.12
CA VAL A 5 6.15 22.63 11.98
C VAL A 5 6.10 21.71 10.78
N ASP A 6 5.55 22.20 9.68
CA ASP A 6 5.58 21.52 8.40
C ASP A 6 7.00 21.58 7.85
N VAL A 7 7.51 20.43 7.40
CA VAL A 7 8.91 20.31 6.95
C VAL A 7 8.91 20.04 5.46
N ASP A 8 9.57 20.91 4.71
CA ASP A 8 9.81 20.69 3.29
C ASP A 8 10.71 19.47 3.07
N TYR A 9 10.36 18.68 2.05
CA TYR A 9 11.06 17.45 1.74
C TYR A 9 11.17 17.25 0.22
N GLU A 10 12.21 16.53 -0.17
CA GLU A 10 12.43 16.04 -1.53
C GLU A 10 12.46 14.51 -1.51
N VAL A 11 11.76 13.85 -2.43
CA VAL A 11 11.85 12.39 -2.59
C VAL A 11 13.07 12.06 -3.44
N VAL A 12 14.08 11.47 -2.81
CA VAL A 12 15.36 11.13 -3.46
C VAL A 12 15.30 9.76 -4.12
N SER A 13 14.65 8.80 -3.47
CA SER A 13 14.47 7.46 -4.03
C SER A 13 13.13 6.87 -3.62
N TRP A 14 12.59 6.06 -4.51
CA TRP A 14 11.28 5.48 -4.37
C TRP A 14 11.26 4.08 -4.95
N ASN A 15 11.01 3.10 -4.09
CA ASN A 15 10.91 1.70 -4.44
C ASN A 15 9.54 1.16 -4.05
N PRO A 16 8.77 0.62 -5.00
CA PRO A 16 7.49 0.02 -4.70
C PRO A 16 7.66 -1.27 -3.88
N LEU A 17 6.69 -1.53 -3.03
CA LEU A 17 6.46 -2.85 -2.43
C LEU A 17 5.91 -3.77 -3.52
N VAL A 18 6.50 -4.96 -3.69
CA VAL A 18 5.97 -5.98 -4.59
C VAL A 18 5.81 -7.26 -3.80
N MET A 19 4.61 -7.81 -3.82
CA MET A 19 4.26 -9.03 -3.10
C MET A 19 3.38 -9.92 -3.96
N ARG A 20 3.60 -11.22 -3.83
CA ARG A 20 2.86 -12.28 -4.48
C ARG A 20 2.03 -13.00 -3.43
N VAL A 21 0.73 -13.09 -3.66
CA VAL A 21 -0.23 -13.74 -2.76
C VAL A 21 -0.89 -14.87 -3.51
N VAL A 22 -0.82 -16.07 -2.96
CA VAL A 22 -1.50 -17.25 -3.50
C VAL A 22 -2.70 -17.53 -2.61
N THR A 23 -3.89 -17.48 -3.18
CA THR A 23 -5.13 -17.86 -2.51
C THR A 23 -5.57 -19.27 -2.92
N ASP A 24 -6.69 -19.74 -2.38
CA ASP A 24 -7.31 -20.98 -2.83
C ASP A 24 -7.65 -20.97 -4.33
N ASP A 25 -8.06 -19.80 -4.84
CA ASP A 25 -8.64 -19.66 -6.17
C ASP A 25 -7.68 -19.05 -7.19
N GLU A 26 -6.80 -18.14 -6.79
CA GLU A 26 -6.01 -17.34 -7.72
C GLU A 26 -4.68 -16.89 -7.14
N GLU A 27 -3.85 -16.36 -8.03
CA GLU A 27 -2.57 -15.76 -7.66
C GLU A 27 -2.60 -14.27 -7.98
N LEU A 28 -2.25 -13.47 -6.99
CA LEU A 28 -2.23 -12.02 -7.04
C LEU A 28 -0.81 -11.50 -6.94
N THR A 29 -0.45 -10.57 -7.82
CA THR A 29 0.67 -9.66 -7.64
C THR A 29 0.12 -8.33 -7.15
N ILE A 30 0.46 -7.97 -5.92
CA ILE A 30 0.08 -6.69 -5.31
C ILE A 30 1.32 -5.79 -5.32
N THR A 31 1.17 -4.61 -5.89
CA THR A 31 2.20 -3.57 -5.92
C THR A 31 1.74 -2.37 -5.10
N GLY A 32 2.50 -2.04 -4.05
CA GLY A 32 2.25 -0.91 -3.17
C GLY A 32 3.17 0.26 -3.48
N TYR A 33 2.57 1.41 -3.75
CA TYR A 33 3.22 2.64 -4.15
C TYR A 33 3.09 3.69 -3.04
N PRO A 34 4.14 3.89 -2.23
CA PRO A 34 4.04 4.84 -1.12
C PRO A 34 4.14 6.28 -1.58
N VAL A 35 3.19 7.09 -1.14
CA VAL A 35 3.10 8.51 -1.43
C VAL A 35 3.14 9.26 -0.10
N ILE A 36 4.09 10.17 0.02
CA ILE A 36 4.18 11.04 1.20
C ILE A 36 3.12 12.13 1.04
N LEU A 37 2.24 12.24 2.03
CA LEU A 37 1.27 13.33 2.09
C LEU A 37 1.83 14.51 2.87
N LYS A 38 2.51 14.22 3.99
CA LYS A 38 3.00 15.27 4.89
C LYS A 38 4.18 14.78 5.73
N VAL A 39 5.12 15.69 6.02
CA VAL A 39 6.18 15.51 7.02
C VAL A 39 6.04 16.62 8.05
N MET A 40 5.95 16.26 9.32
CA MET A 40 5.81 17.19 10.43
C MET A 40 6.89 16.95 11.47
N LYS A 41 7.36 18.01 12.12
CA LYS A 41 8.25 17.93 13.28
C LYS A 41 7.49 18.35 14.54
N VAL A 42 7.48 17.50 15.56
CA VAL A 42 6.84 17.72 16.86
C VAL A 42 7.81 17.31 17.98
N ASN A 43 8.10 18.20 18.93
CA ASN A 43 9.03 17.93 20.04
C ASN A 43 10.38 17.32 19.60
N ASN A 44 10.94 17.85 18.51
CA ASN A 44 12.17 17.39 17.87
C ASN A 44 12.12 15.95 17.28
N LYS A 45 10.93 15.38 17.10
CA LYS A 45 10.71 14.09 16.43
C LYS A 45 9.95 14.31 15.11
N TYR A 46 10.31 13.52 14.09
CA TYR A 46 9.61 13.52 12.81
C TYR A 46 8.42 12.58 12.82
N SER A 47 7.30 13.04 12.27
CA SER A 47 6.12 12.25 11.97
C SER A 47 5.86 12.36 10.46
N VAL A 48 5.74 11.21 9.80
CA VAL A 48 5.53 11.16 8.35
C VAL A 48 4.20 10.48 8.07
N TRP A 49 3.37 11.17 7.30
CA TRP A 49 2.08 10.67 6.84
C TRP A 49 2.27 10.08 5.46
N VAL A 50 2.09 8.76 5.36
CA VAL A 50 2.27 7.99 4.14
C VAL A 50 0.93 7.40 3.74
N ASN A 51 0.53 7.62 2.50
CA ASN A 51 -0.55 6.87 1.86
C ASN A 51 0.07 5.83 0.92
N VAL A 52 -0.46 4.61 0.87
CA VAL A 52 0.03 3.58 -0.05
C VAL A 52 -1.04 3.35 -1.11
N ILE A 53 -0.74 3.74 -2.34
CA ILE A 53 -1.60 3.44 -3.48
C ILE A 53 -1.32 2.00 -3.90
N VAL A 54 -2.37 1.19 -3.99
CA VAL A 54 -2.24 -0.23 -4.29
C VAL A 54 -2.70 -0.50 -5.72
N SER A 55 -1.92 -1.31 -6.43
CA SER A 55 -2.31 -1.89 -7.71
C SER A 55 -2.23 -3.40 -7.61
N THR A 56 -3.25 -4.08 -8.11
CA THR A 56 -3.33 -5.54 -8.07
C THR A 56 -3.40 -6.10 -9.48
N ARG A 57 -2.75 -7.25 -9.68
CA ARG A 57 -2.86 -8.05 -10.90
C ARG A 57 -3.16 -9.48 -10.52
N THR A 58 -4.13 -10.09 -11.18
CA THR A 58 -4.50 -11.50 -10.98
C THR A 58 -4.18 -12.32 -12.24
N ASN A 59 -3.85 -13.59 -12.05
CA ASN A 59 -3.78 -14.56 -13.14
C ASN A 59 -5.16 -15.01 -13.66
N LYS A 60 -6.25 -14.69 -12.95
CA LYS A 60 -7.64 -14.98 -13.32
C LYS A 60 -8.47 -13.69 -13.36
N PRO A 61 -8.25 -12.79 -14.33
CA PRO A 61 -9.05 -11.57 -14.46
C PRO A 61 -10.50 -11.92 -14.76
N ARG A 62 -11.42 -11.37 -13.98
CA ARG A 62 -12.87 -11.56 -14.12
C ARG A 62 -13.54 -10.24 -13.75
N PRO A 63 -14.40 -9.66 -14.60
CA PRO A 63 -15.15 -8.46 -14.25
C PRO A 63 -15.93 -8.70 -12.96
N GLY A 64 -15.76 -7.83 -11.97
CA GLY A 64 -16.61 -7.85 -10.78
C GLY A 64 -18.01 -7.34 -11.09
N PRO A 65 -19.02 -7.70 -10.28
CA PRO A 65 -20.26 -6.92 -10.28
C PRO A 65 -19.91 -5.45 -10.01
N LEU A 66 -20.52 -4.51 -10.77
CA LEU A 66 -20.47 -3.07 -10.46
C LEU A 66 -20.63 -2.91 -8.96
N CYS A 67 -19.75 -2.16 -8.28
CA CYS A 67 -19.69 -2.01 -6.81
C CYS A 67 -21.09 -1.96 -6.15
N THR A 68 -21.71 -3.12 -5.92
CA THR A 68 -23.10 -3.21 -5.50
C THR A 68 -23.11 -3.38 -3.99
N PRO A 69 -24.00 -2.68 -3.26
CA PRO A 69 -24.11 -2.81 -1.81
C PRO A 69 -24.38 -4.25 -1.33
N THR A 70 -24.82 -5.16 -2.21
CA THR A 70 -25.04 -6.58 -1.90
C THR A 70 -23.76 -7.36 -1.56
N MET A 71 -22.58 -6.76 -1.75
CA MET A 71 -21.27 -7.40 -1.52
C MET A 71 -20.84 -7.43 -0.05
N PHE A 72 -21.60 -6.85 0.89
CA PHE A 72 -21.28 -6.81 2.33
C PHE A 72 -21.04 -8.18 2.98
N ASN A 73 -21.48 -9.28 2.36
CA ASN A 73 -21.30 -10.65 2.86
C ASN A 73 -20.14 -11.41 2.21
N ALA A 74 -19.33 -10.77 1.37
CA ALA A 74 -18.17 -11.42 0.75
C ALA A 74 -17.18 -11.89 1.82
N ARG A 75 -16.75 -13.14 1.71
CA ARG A 75 -15.79 -13.73 2.65
C ARG A 75 -14.37 -13.58 2.09
N PRO A 76 -13.38 -13.34 2.94
CA PRO A 76 -12.00 -13.35 2.48
C PRO A 76 -11.65 -14.75 1.98
N ALA A 77 -10.93 -14.84 0.87
CA ALA A 77 -10.37 -16.09 0.39
C ALA A 77 -9.32 -16.61 1.37
N GLY A 78 -9.19 -17.93 1.47
CA GLY A 78 -8.09 -18.55 2.20
C GLY A 78 -6.76 -18.18 1.53
N ILE A 79 -5.84 -17.65 2.33
CA ILE A 79 -4.48 -17.33 1.88
C ILE A 79 -3.60 -18.55 2.13
N LYS A 80 -3.03 -19.12 1.06
CA LYS A 80 -2.09 -20.24 1.14
C LYS A 80 -0.67 -19.75 1.36
N GLU A 81 -0.29 -18.69 0.67
CA GLU A 81 1.09 -18.18 0.69
C GLU A 81 1.11 -16.67 0.47
N VAL A 82 1.98 -15.98 1.21
CA VAL A 82 2.35 -14.59 0.97
C VAL A 82 3.86 -14.52 0.84
N ASN A 83 4.33 -14.06 -0.31
CA ASN A 83 5.74 -13.88 -0.59
C ASN A 83 6.02 -12.41 -0.92
N VAL A 84 6.84 -11.77 -0.08
CA VAL A 84 7.31 -10.39 -0.33
C VAL A 84 8.52 -10.46 -1.25
N VAL A 85 8.29 -10.15 -2.52
CA VAL A 85 9.32 -10.18 -3.57
C VAL A 85 10.28 -9.00 -3.44
N LYS A 86 9.75 -7.83 -3.05
CA LYS A 86 10.53 -6.61 -2.84
C LYS A 86 9.88 -5.75 -1.76
N ASP A 87 10.63 -5.36 -0.75
CA ASP A 87 10.16 -4.40 0.27
C ASP A 87 9.97 -3.00 -0.34
N GLY A 88 8.90 -2.32 0.08
CA GLY A 88 8.68 -0.92 -0.25
C GLY A 88 9.62 -0.04 0.55
N SER A 89 10.34 0.87 -0.12
CA SER A 89 11.21 1.82 0.57
C SER A 89 11.17 3.20 -0.08
N LEU A 90 11.30 4.24 0.74
CA LEU A 90 11.24 5.63 0.32
C LEU A 90 12.31 6.41 1.07
N THR A 91 13.19 7.10 0.35
CA THR A 91 14.20 7.97 0.94
C THR A 91 13.84 9.43 0.69
N LEU A 92 13.69 10.17 1.78
CA LEU A 92 13.44 11.60 1.80
C LEU A 92 14.72 12.36 2.12
N ARG A 93 14.92 13.50 1.48
CA ARG A 93 15.84 14.54 1.94
C ARG A 93 15.02 15.64 2.57
N LEU A 94 15.23 15.86 3.86
CA LEU A 94 14.61 16.92 4.63
C LEU A 94 15.47 18.17 4.51
N SER A 95 14.83 19.33 4.36
CA SER A 95 15.52 20.62 4.20
C SER A 95 16.40 20.99 5.40
N THR A 96 16.10 20.46 6.59
CA THR A 96 16.70 20.91 7.86
C THR A 96 17.75 19.97 8.45
N GLU A 97 17.67 18.64 8.25
CA GLU A 97 18.46 17.68 9.05
C GLU A 97 18.94 16.42 8.30
N GLY A 98 18.87 16.40 6.96
CA GLY A 98 19.49 15.34 6.15
C GLY A 98 18.50 14.30 5.59
N THR A 99 18.95 13.05 5.40
CA THR A 99 18.16 12.01 4.72
C THR A 99 17.44 11.08 5.70
N MET A 100 16.15 10.83 5.46
CA MET A 100 15.32 9.88 6.20
C MET A 100 14.90 8.73 5.29
N SER A 101 15.02 7.49 5.75
CA SER A 101 14.56 6.30 5.02
C SER A 101 13.35 5.68 5.71
N ILE A 102 12.31 5.38 4.93
CA ILE A 102 11.06 4.77 5.37
C ILE A 102 10.94 3.43 4.66
N ILE A 103 10.67 2.38 5.44
CA ILE A 103 10.46 1.02 4.93
C ILE A 103 9.03 0.62 5.25
N ILE A 104 8.34 0.07 4.25
CA ILE A 104 6.95 -0.32 4.35
C ILE A 104 6.87 -1.83 4.25
N LYS A 105 6.30 -2.42 5.30
CA LYS A 105 6.12 -3.85 5.41
C LYS A 105 4.64 -4.19 5.53
N PRO A 106 4.13 -5.15 4.75
CA PRO A 106 2.78 -5.65 4.94
C PRO A 106 2.71 -6.40 6.27
N THR A 107 1.66 -6.18 7.04
CA THR A 107 1.43 -6.85 8.33
C THR A 107 0.30 -7.86 8.25
N ASN A 108 -0.81 -7.49 7.60
CA ASN A 108 -1.95 -8.35 7.39
C ASN A 108 -2.52 -8.08 5.98
N ILE A 109 -2.93 -9.14 5.31
CA ILE A 109 -3.49 -9.11 3.95
C ILE A 109 -4.76 -9.92 3.99
N SER A 110 -5.84 -9.34 3.49
CA SER A 110 -7.10 -10.02 3.25
C SER A 110 -7.47 -9.81 1.80
N VAL A 111 -7.74 -10.90 1.09
CA VAL A 111 -8.15 -10.87 -0.32
C VAL A 111 -9.61 -11.22 -0.39
N TYR A 112 -10.39 -10.36 -1.03
CA TYR A 112 -11.80 -10.63 -1.31
C TYR A 112 -11.98 -10.76 -2.82
N PRO A 113 -12.09 -11.98 -3.35
CA PRO A 113 -12.19 -12.22 -4.79
C PRO A 113 -13.38 -11.54 -5.45
N ASP A 114 -14.44 -11.32 -4.67
CA ASP A 114 -15.69 -10.75 -5.14
C ASP A 114 -15.57 -9.22 -5.37
N TYR A 115 -14.69 -8.52 -4.63
CA TYR A 115 -14.48 -7.07 -4.82
C TYR A 115 -13.53 -6.81 -5.97
N ARG A 116 -14.10 -6.60 -7.15
CA ARG A 116 -13.36 -6.23 -8.36
C ARG A 116 -14.04 -5.09 -9.09
N ASP A 117 -13.25 -4.29 -9.78
CA ASP A 117 -13.78 -3.29 -10.70
C ASP A 117 -14.38 -3.93 -11.95
N GLN A 118 -15.01 -3.10 -12.78
CA GLN A 118 -15.59 -3.49 -14.07
C GLN A 118 -14.57 -4.06 -15.07
N PHE A 119 -13.27 -3.86 -14.84
CA PHE A 119 -12.17 -4.37 -15.65
C PHE A 119 -11.56 -5.67 -15.07
N GLY A 120 -12.05 -6.11 -13.91
CA GLY A 120 -11.66 -7.33 -13.23
C GLY A 120 -10.40 -7.24 -12.37
N SER A 121 -9.96 -6.01 -12.05
CA SER A 121 -8.89 -5.72 -11.10
C SER A 121 -9.43 -5.69 -9.68
N HIS A 122 -8.65 -6.14 -8.68
CA HIS A 122 -9.05 -5.97 -7.28
C HIS A 122 -8.84 -4.50 -6.87
N VAL A 123 -9.83 -3.96 -6.16
CA VAL A 123 -9.85 -2.59 -5.64
C VAL A 123 -9.49 -2.58 -4.17
#